data_AF-A0A7K0WMA4-F1
#
_entry.id   AF-A0A7K0WMA4-F1
#
_cell.length_a   1.000
_cell.length_b   1.000
_cell.length_c   1.000
_cell.angle_alpha   90.00
_cell.angle_beta   90.00
_cell.angle_gamma   90.00
#
_symmetry.space_group_name_H-M   'P 1'
#
loop_
_entity.id
_entity.type
_entity.pdbx_description
1 polymer ?
#
loop_
_entity_poly.entity_id
_entity_poly.type
_entity_poly.pdbx_seq_one_letter_code
_entity_poly.pdbx_strand_id
1 'polypeptide(L)'
;MANLCACYPSNSCSDLVRVRLHGSLSSNPMKVGCVRVGLVSTLFIFIASTLALSACSNSKEQDTSSASSTTAQISPQTVTTAVPGPPPGATLEGFKDLEVGQCFEEITDSVAEDRAVWLLDCADPHSFESYWVTDYQGPGAGRGTTYPGTAAVQNFSEQACFEQFETFVGVRWTLSQLDIRTWWPTEESWARADRKIICTVFSESGEQLAGTQRGSQQ
;
A
#
# COMPACT_ATOMS: atom_id res chain seq x y z
N MET A 1 15.42 -48.74 -24.98
CA MET A 1 16.76 -49.07 -25.52
C MET A 1 17.33 -47.81 -26.15
N ALA A 2 18.51 -47.42 -25.70
CA ALA A 2 19.09 -46.09 -25.85
C ALA A 2 19.59 -45.80 -27.27
N ASN A 3 19.60 -44.51 -27.65
CA ASN A 3 20.84 -43.91 -28.11
C ASN A 3 20.87 -42.41 -27.80
N LEU A 4 21.91 -42.00 -27.08
CA LEU A 4 22.27 -40.61 -26.79
C LEU A 4 22.96 -39.99 -28.00
N CYS A 5 22.78 -38.69 -28.22
CA CYS A 5 23.86 -37.78 -28.64
C CYS A 5 23.52 -36.37 -28.15
N ALA A 6 24.52 -35.74 -27.52
CA ALA A 6 24.47 -34.41 -26.92
C ALA A 6 25.27 -33.39 -27.76
N CYS A 7 24.86 -32.12 -27.65
CA CYS A 7 25.59 -30.84 -27.80
C CYS A 7 26.40 -30.53 -29.07
N TYR A 8 26.07 -29.44 -29.79
CA TYR A 8 26.68 -28.09 -29.61
C TYR A 8 25.95 -27.03 -30.50
N PRO A 9 26.07 -25.71 -30.21
CA PRO A 9 25.30 -24.62 -30.81
C PRO A 9 26.06 -23.90 -31.92
N SER A 10 25.38 -23.49 -32.98
CA SER A 10 25.89 -22.43 -33.87
C SER A 10 24.80 -21.90 -34.81
N ASN A 11 24.76 -20.57 -34.88
CA ASN A 11 24.26 -19.74 -35.98
C ASN A 11 22.76 -19.78 -36.33
N SER A 12 22.10 -18.69 -35.94
CA SER A 12 21.48 -17.74 -36.87
C SER A 12 20.84 -18.35 -38.12
N CYS A 13 19.53 -18.57 -38.06
CA CYS A 13 18.69 -18.55 -39.24
C CYS A 13 17.44 -17.73 -38.91
N SER A 14 17.42 -16.54 -39.49
CA SER A 14 16.26 -15.67 -39.58
C SER A 14 15.19 -16.36 -40.43
N ASP A 15 14.34 -17.17 -39.82
CA ASP A 15 13.15 -17.71 -40.49
C ASP A 15 11.89 -17.09 -39.89
N LEU A 16 11.42 -16.07 -40.61
CA LEU A 16 10.06 -15.55 -40.55
C LEU A 16 9.07 -16.67 -40.91
N VAL A 17 8.69 -17.48 -39.93
CA VAL A 17 7.53 -18.35 -40.05
C VAL A 17 6.28 -17.48 -40.04
N ARG A 18 5.74 -17.19 -41.23
CA ARG A 18 4.36 -16.74 -41.39
C ARG A 18 3.42 -17.85 -40.93
N VAL A 19 3.06 -17.85 -39.65
CA VAL A 19 1.95 -18.66 -39.14
C VAL A 19 0.66 -18.07 -39.70
N ARG A 20 0.09 -18.75 -40.69
CA ARG A 20 -1.23 -18.47 -41.22
C ARG A 20 -2.27 -19.00 -40.22
N LEU A 21 -2.68 -18.16 -39.27
CA LEU A 21 -3.80 -18.46 -38.38
C LEU A 21 -5.11 -18.42 -39.18
N HIS A 22 -5.54 -19.58 -39.69
CA HIS A 22 -6.94 -19.80 -40.08
C HIS A 22 -7.74 -20.12 -38.82
N GLY A 23 -8.06 -19.08 -38.05
CA GLY A 23 -8.97 -19.15 -36.91
C GLY A 23 -10.35 -18.61 -37.31
N SER A 24 -11.28 -19.51 -37.58
CA SER A 24 -12.70 -19.21 -37.82
C SER A 24 -13.30 -18.55 -36.58
N LEU A 25 -13.56 -17.23 -36.64
CA LEU A 25 -14.33 -16.52 -35.62
C LEU A 25 -15.80 -16.95 -35.70
N SER A 26 -16.18 -17.91 -34.85
CA SER A 26 -17.59 -18.26 -34.60
C SER A 26 -18.24 -17.16 -33.77
N SER A 27 -18.87 -16.19 -34.45
CA SER A 27 -19.68 -15.16 -33.81
C SER A 27 -20.99 -15.76 -33.27
N ASN A 28 -21.04 -16.06 -31.98
CA ASN A 28 -22.30 -16.34 -31.29
C ASN A 28 -22.99 -15.02 -30.94
N PRO A 29 -24.22 -14.75 -31.41
CA PRO A 29 -24.97 -13.58 -30.98
C PRO A 29 -25.46 -13.78 -29.53
N MET A 30 -24.86 -13.04 -28.60
CA MET A 30 -25.41 -12.91 -27.24
C MET A 30 -26.77 -12.22 -27.32
N LYS A 31 -27.83 -12.94 -26.96
CA LYS A 31 -29.18 -12.38 -26.80
C LYS A 31 -29.16 -11.40 -25.62
N VAL A 32 -29.28 -10.12 -25.93
CA VAL A 32 -29.55 -9.05 -24.96
C VAL A 32 -30.94 -9.29 -24.37
N GLY A 33 -30.98 -9.78 -23.13
CA GLY A 33 -32.21 -9.90 -22.35
C GLY A 33 -32.68 -8.50 -21.93
N CYS A 34 -33.87 -8.12 -22.40
CA CYS A 34 -34.58 -6.92 -21.99
C CYS A 34 -35.00 -7.05 -20.51
N VAL A 35 -34.27 -6.40 -19.60
CA VAL A 35 -34.66 -6.28 -18.19
C VAL A 35 -35.81 -5.27 -18.11
N ARG A 36 -37.01 -5.76 -17.80
CA ARG A 36 -38.18 -4.92 -17.51
C ARG A 36 -37.94 -4.17 -16.20
N VAL A 37 -37.70 -2.86 -16.28
CA VAL A 37 -37.72 -1.97 -15.12
C VAL A 37 -39.17 -1.87 -14.64
N GLY A 38 -39.49 -2.64 -13.60
CA GLY A 38 -40.75 -2.55 -12.88
C GLY A 38 -40.79 -1.26 -12.08
N LEU A 39 -41.66 -0.35 -12.47
CA LEU A 39 -42.02 0.84 -11.71
C LEU A 39 -42.85 0.39 -10.51
N VAL A 40 -42.26 0.40 -9.30
CA VAL A 40 -42.99 0.19 -8.05
C VAL A 40 -42.76 1.39 -7.15
N SER A 41 -43.81 2.20 -7.10
CA SER A 41 -43.99 3.39 -6.27
C SER A 41 -44.44 2.97 -4.88
N THR A 42 -43.64 3.24 -3.83
CA THR A 42 -44.09 3.21 -2.42
C THR A 42 -43.13 4.08 -1.58
N LEU A 43 -43.49 5.34 -1.33
CA LEU A 43 -44.14 5.86 -0.12
C LEU A 43 -43.10 6.32 0.93
N PHE A 44 -42.81 7.62 0.90
CA PHE A 44 -42.07 8.36 1.93
C PHE A 44 -42.81 8.32 3.26
N ILE A 45 -42.17 7.84 4.32
CA ILE A 45 -42.62 8.05 5.70
C ILE A 45 -41.52 8.83 6.41
N PHE A 46 -41.75 10.14 6.55
CA PHE A 46 -40.98 11.03 7.42
C PHE A 46 -41.39 10.76 8.87
N ILE A 47 -40.47 10.23 9.68
CA ILE A 47 -40.62 10.22 11.14
C ILE A 47 -39.69 11.29 11.69
N ALA A 48 -40.28 12.45 11.98
CA ALA A 48 -39.63 13.51 12.74
C ALA A 48 -39.58 13.08 14.22
N SER A 49 -38.41 12.71 14.70
CA SER A 49 -38.17 12.50 16.13
C SER A 49 -37.57 13.76 16.74
N THR A 50 -38.46 14.55 17.37
CA THR A 50 -38.12 15.70 18.21
C THR A 50 -37.46 15.20 19.50
N LEU A 51 -36.17 15.46 19.70
CA LEU A 51 -35.54 15.32 21.02
C LEU A 51 -35.87 16.54 21.87
N ALA A 52 -36.53 16.27 22.99
CA ALA A 52 -36.93 17.22 24.00
C ALA A 52 -35.72 17.72 24.81
N LEU A 53 -35.64 19.03 25.04
CA LEU A 53 -34.80 19.63 26.07
C LEU A 53 -35.48 19.44 27.43
N SER A 54 -34.86 18.67 28.32
CA SER A 54 -35.19 18.64 29.74
C SER A 54 -34.01 19.14 30.56
N ALA A 55 -34.31 20.09 31.43
CA ALA A 55 -33.40 20.95 32.18
C ALA A 55 -32.97 20.37 33.54
N CYS A 56 -32.05 21.12 34.18
CA CYS A 56 -31.73 21.20 35.62
C CYS A 56 -30.86 20.09 36.20
N SER A 57 -29.99 20.30 37.20
CA SER A 57 -29.46 21.50 37.87
C SER A 57 -28.37 21.03 38.85
N ASN A 58 -27.28 21.79 38.89
CA ASN A 58 -26.35 22.09 40.00
C ASN A 58 -26.14 21.10 41.17
N SER A 59 -24.88 20.73 41.42
CA SER A 59 -24.38 20.30 42.73
C SER A 59 -23.03 20.98 43.02
N LYS A 60 -23.13 21.96 43.93
CA LYS A 60 -22.19 22.47 44.94
C LYS A 60 -20.67 22.28 44.77
N GLU A 61 -20.04 23.45 44.83
CA GLU A 61 -18.76 23.86 45.44
C GLU A 61 -18.18 23.00 46.59
N GLN A 62 -16.90 23.30 46.86
CA GLN A 62 -16.04 22.99 48.02
C GLN A 62 -15.29 21.64 47.96
N ASP A 63 -13.98 21.56 48.21
CA ASP A 63 -13.16 22.47 49.00
C ASP A 63 -11.66 22.32 48.70
N THR A 64 -10.99 23.47 48.75
CA THR A 64 -9.67 23.73 49.35
C THR A 64 -8.58 22.64 49.41
N SER A 65 -7.47 22.98 48.76
CA SER A 65 -6.10 23.02 49.29
C SER A 65 -5.69 21.93 50.31
N SER A 66 -4.82 21.04 49.86
CA SER A 66 -3.78 20.47 50.72
C SER A 66 -2.44 20.59 50.03
N ALA A 67 -1.71 21.62 50.45
CA ALA A 67 -0.27 21.70 50.27
C ALA A 67 0.37 20.56 51.07
N SER A 68 1.10 19.68 50.38
CA SER A 68 2.09 18.82 51.01
C SER A 68 3.43 19.17 50.39
N SER A 69 4.20 19.95 51.13
CA SER A 69 5.58 20.32 50.85
C SER A 69 6.47 19.09 50.93
N THR A 70 6.85 18.55 49.79
CA THR A 70 8.08 17.77 49.63
C THR A 70 8.94 18.47 48.59
N THR A 71 10.02 19.09 49.04
CA THR A 71 11.06 19.68 48.20
C THR A 71 11.78 18.56 47.46
N ALA A 72 11.23 18.13 46.32
CA ALA A 72 11.99 17.45 45.29
C ALA A 72 12.30 18.50 44.21
N GLN A 73 13.58 18.73 44.01
CA GLN A 73 14.15 19.64 43.04
C GLN A 73 13.65 19.29 41.63
N ILE A 74 12.60 19.99 41.18
CA ILE A 74 12.15 19.98 39.79
C ILE A 74 13.23 20.73 39.01
N SER A 75 14.22 19.97 38.52
CA SER A 75 14.97 20.39 37.34
C SER A 75 13.95 20.65 36.24
N PRO A 76 13.99 21.78 35.51
CA PRO A 76 13.17 21.93 34.32
C PRO A 76 13.60 20.84 33.33
N GLN A 77 12.91 19.70 33.35
CA GLN A 77 12.94 18.81 32.21
C GLN A 77 12.24 19.57 31.11
N THR A 78 13.05 20.19 30.27
CA THR A 78 12.65 20.56 28.92
C THR A 78 12.10 19.27 28.32
N VAL A 79 10.78 19.11 28.32
CA VAL A 79 10.11 18.20 27.40
C VAL A 79 10.35 18.82 26.04
N THR A 80 11.55 18.58 25.53
CA THR A 80 11.83 18.77 24.14
C THR A 80 11.02 17.66 23.49
N THR A 81 9.91 18.03 22.87
CA THR A 81 9.32 17.25 21.79
C THR A 81 10.38 17.18 20.70
N ALA A 82 11.40 16.35 20.91
CA ALA A 82 12.43 16.10 19.94
C ALA A 82 11.71 15.31 18.85
N VAL A 83 11.47 15.97 17.72
CA VAL A 83 11.20 15.27 16.46
C VAL A 83 12.26 14.17 16.38
N PRO A 84 11.87 12.88 16.33
CA PRO A 84 12.85 11.83 16.16
C PRO A 84 13.66 12.15 14.91
N GLY A 85 14.96 12.37 15.08
CA GLY A 85 15.86 12.49 13.95
C GLY A 85 15.90 11.17 13.17
N PRO A 86 16.53 11.15 11.99
CA PRO A 86 16.70 9.93 11.21
C PRO A 86 17.34 8.81 12.06
N PRO A 87 16.96 7.54 11.85
CA PRO A 87 17.69 6.42 12.41
C PRO A 87 19.19 6.50 12.04
N PRO A 88 20.10 5.99 12.89
CA PRO A 88 21.52 5.96 12.56
C PRO A 88 21.77 5.24 11.23
N GLY A 89 22.58 5.85 10.36
CA GLY A 89 22.89 5.29 9.03
C GLY A 89 21.82 5.52 7.97
N ALA A 90 20.66 6.11 8.32
CA ALA A 90 19.61 6.37 7.35
C ALA A 90 19.98 7.47 6.36
N THR A 91 19.48 7.31 5.13
CA THR A 91 19.52 8.35 4.09
C THR A 91 18.11 8.73 3.65
N LEU A 92 17.91 10.01 3.33
CA LEU A 92 16.60 10.49 2.88
C LEU A 92 16.40 10.13 1.40
N GLU A 93 15.33 9.42 1.10
CA GLU A 93 14.95 9.04 -0.27
C GLU A 93 13.54 9.49 -0.59
N GLY A 94 13.27 9.87 -1.83
CA GLY A 94 11.91 10.16 -2.28
C GLY A 94 11.06 8.89 -2.24
N PHE A 95 9.87 8.94 -1.65
CA PHE A 95 9.01 7.76 -1.52
C PHE A 95 8.74 7.09 -2.88
N LYS A 96 8.44 7.90 -3.89
CA LYS A 96 8.22 7.47 -5.28
C LYS A 96 9.48 6.93 -5.96
N ASP A 97 10.66 7.14 -5.40
CA ASP A 97 11.94 6.74 -6.01
C ASP A 97 12.41 5.39 -5.43
N LEU A 98 11.65 4.81 -4.50
CA LEU A 98 11.84 3.44 -4.01
C LEU A 98 11.96 2.42 -5.14
N GLU A 99 12.95 1.55 -4.99
CA GLU A 99 13.27 0.43 -5.87
C GLU A 99 13.02 -0.91 -5.14
N VAL A 100 13.04 -2.01 -5.90
CA VAL A 100 12.89 -3.35 -5.32
C VAL A 100 14.12 -3.72 -4.50
N GLY A 101 13.90 -4.25 -3.29
CA GLY A 101 14.92 -4.66 -2.33
C GLY A 101 15.41 -3.56 -1.40
N GLN A 102 14.81 -2.36 -1.45
CA GLN A 102 15.15 -1.29 -0.52
C GLN A 102 14.40 -1.42 0.79
N CYS A 103 15.15 -1.36 1.89
CA CYS A 103 14.66 -1.43 3.26
C CYS A 103 14.60 -0.02 3.87
N PHE A 104 13.53 0.29 4.60
CA PHE A 104 13.29 1.65 5.06
C PHE A 104 12.43 1.76 6.31
N GLU A 105 12.48 2.96 6.89
CA GLU A 105 11.54 3.45 7.90
C GLU A 105 10.71 4.60 7.33
N GLU A 106 9.44 4.68 7.74
CA GLU A 106 8.56 5.79 7.38
C GLU A 106 8.99 7.05 8.13
N ILE A 107 8.82 8.20 7.48
CA ILE A 107 9.01 9.49 8.15
C ILE A 107 7.71 9.85 8.84
N THR A 108 7.72 9.89 10.17
CA THR A 108 6.56 10.25 10.99
C THR A 108 6.49 11.75 11.31
N ASP A 109 7.16 12.59 10.52
CA ASP A 109 7.06 14.04 10.62
C ASP A 109 6.11 14.59 9.55
N SER A 110 5.29 15.57 9.94
CA SER A 110 4.17 16.03 9.11
C SER A 110 4.56 16.79 7.85
N VAL A 111 5.85 17.08 7.65
CA VAL A 111 6.32 17.83 6.47
C VAL A 111 6.75 16.86 5.35
N ALA A 112 7.28 15.70 5.70
CA ALA A 112 7.78 14.71 4.74
C ALA A 112 7.00 13.38 4.75
N GLU A 113 6.03 13.20 5.65
CA GLU A 113 5.01 12.14 5.61
C GLU A 113 4.54 11.90 4.15
N ASP A 114 4.60 10.65 3.70
CA ASP A 114 4.26 10.15 2.35
C ASP A 114 5.08 10.72 1.17
N ARG A 115 6.06 11.61 1.41
CA ARG A 115 6.93 12.18 0.36
C ARG A 115 8.31 11.53 0.31
N ALA A 116 8.78 11.07 1.46
CA ALA A 116 10.11 10.51 1.60
C ALA A 116 10.14 9.40 2.67
N VAL A 117 11.21 8.62 2.63
CA VAL A 117 11.51 7.55 3.59
C VAL A 117 12.95 7.65 4.06
N TRP A 118 13.23 7.00 5.18
CA TRP A 118 14.59 6.76 5.66
C TRP A 118 15.08 5.42 5.11
N LEU A 119 15.87 5.44 4.04
CA LEU A 119 16.53 4.23 3.53
C LEU A 119 17.61 3.74 4.49
N LEU A 120 17.63 2.43 4.69
CA LEU A 120 18.54 1.72 5.58
C LEU A 120 19.20 0.55 4.83
N ASP A 121 20.37 0.11 5.29
CA ASP A 121 20.86 -1.22 4.90
C ASP A 121 19.86 -2.26 5.43
N CYS A 122 19.47 -3.24 4.62
CA CYS A 122 18.55 -4.27 5.06
C CYS A 122 19.07 -5.08 6.25
N ALA A 123 20.39 -5.12 6.49
CA ALA A 123 20.97 -5.72 7.69
C ALA A 123 20.63 -4.93 8.98
N ASP A 124 20.35 -3.64 8.86
CA ASP A 124 19.90 -2.81 9.97
C ASP A 124 18.41 -3.01 10.23
N PRO A 125 17.93 -2.87 11.49
CA PRO A 125 16.51 -2.97 11.80
C PRO A 125 15.67 -1.94 11.05
N HIS A 126 14.63 -2.39 10.37
CA HIS A 126 13.74 -1.54 9.57
C HIS A 126 12.29 -2.04 9.63
N SER A 127 11.34 -1.17 9.30
CA SER A 127 9.91 -1.53 9.36
C SER A 127 9.40 -2.11 8.05
N PHE A 128 9.98 -1.70 6.91
CA PHE A 128 9.48 -2.07 5.59
C PHE A 128 10.58 -2.47 4.61
N GLU A 129 10.29 -3.42 3.74
CA GLU A 129 11.09 -3.70 2.54
C GLU A 129 10.21 -3.64 1.29
N SER A 130 10.64 -2.88 0.29
CA SER A 130 10.01 -2.85 -1.03
C SER A 130 10.30 -4.15 -1.77
N TYR A 131 9.29 -4.95 -2.09
CA TYR A 131 9.47 -6.22 -2.79
C TYR A 131 9.06 -6.20 -4.26
N TRP A 132 8.21 -5.25 -4.63
CA TRP A 132 7.78 -5.06 -6.00
C TRP A 132 7.47 -3.59 -6.28
N VAL A 133 7.88 -3.12 -7.45
CA VAL A 133 7.60 -1.76 -7.92
C VAL A 133 7.15 -1.86 -9.38
N THR A 134 6.00 -1.28 -9.70
CA THR A 134 5.44 -1.28 -11.05
C THR A 134 4.69 0.03 -11.30
N ASP A 135 4.28 0.29 -12.54
CA ASP A 135 3.33 1.35 -12.84
C ASP A 135 1.89 0.82 -12.90
N TYR A 136 0.91 1.68 -12.64
CA TYR A 136 -0.50 1.43 -12.88
C TYR A 136 -0.75 1.28 -14.39
N GLN A 137 -1.37 0.16 -14.77
CA GLN A 137 -1.63 -0.20 -16.18
C GLN A 137 -3.13 -0.30 -16.51
N GLY A 138 -4.00 0.06 -15.56
CA GLY A 138 -5.45 0.04 -15.76
C GLY A 138 -5.99 1.18 -16.63
N PRO A 139 -7.31 1.29 -16.76
CA PRO A 139 -7.95 2.37 -17.51
C PRO A 139 -7.47 3.75 -17.07
N GLY A 140 -7.11 4.59 -18.03
CA GLY A 140 -6.59 5.92 -17.75
C GLY A 140 -5.10 5.96 -17.41
N ALA A 141 -4.34 4.87 -17.45
CA ALA A 141 -2.89 4.86 -17.15
C ALA A 141 -2.02 5.84 -17.97
N GLY A 142 -2.49 6.29 -19.14
CA GLY A 142 -1.73 7.16 -20.03
C GLY A 142 -1.19 8.44 -19.37
N ARG A 143 -0.13 9.01 -19.93
CA ARG A 143 0.36 10.33 -19.50
C ARG A 143 -0.67 11.42 -19.84
N GLY A 144 -0.84 12.40 -18.95
CA GLY A 144 -1.76 13.52 -19.15
C GLY A 144 -3.25 13.18 -19.04
N THR A 145 -3.58 11.97 -18.58
CA THR A 145 -4.95 11.56 -18.28
C THR A 145 -5.39 12.05 -16.90
N THR A 146 -6.69 12.22 -16.72
CA THR A 146 -7.30 12.43 -15.40
C THR A 146 -7.12 11.20 -14.52
N TYR A 147 -7.03 11.42 -13.21
CA TYR A 147 -6.97 10.36 -12.22
C TYR A 147 -8.20 9.42 -12.35
N PRO A 148 -8.02 8.10 -12.50
CA PRO A 148 -9.12 7.14 -12.66
C PRO A 148 -10.07 7.06 -11.45
N GLY A 149 -9.67 7.64 -10.32
CA GLY A 149 -10.37 7.58 -9.05
C GLY A 149 -9.71 6.61 -8.07
N THR A 150 -9.77 6.94 -6.77
CA THR A 150 -9.03 6.23 -5.73
C THR A 150 -9.31 4.74 -5.71
N ALA A 151 -10.58 4.34 -5.75
CA ALA A 151 -10.94 2.93 -5.72
C ALA A 151 -10.36 2.14 -6.92
N ALA A 152 -10.33 2.74 -8.12
CA ALA A 152 -9.82 2.06 -9.30
C ALA A 152 -8.30 1.86 -9.26
N VAL A 153 -7.57 2.86 -8.74
CA VAL A 153 -6.11 2.80 -8.61
C VAL A 153 -5.72 1.89 -7.45
N GLN A 154 -6.34 2.04 -6.28
CA GLN A 154 -6.10 1.21 -5.10
C GLN A 154 -6.33 -0.27 -5.39
N ASN A 155 -7.49 -0.66 -5.94
CA ASN A 155 -7.81 -2.06 -6.19
C ASN A 155 -6.81 -2.73 -7.15
N PHE A 156 -6.37 -2.00 -8.18
CA PHE A 156 -5.34 -2.49 -9.11
C PHE A 156 -4.01 -2.70 -8.38
N SER A 157 -3.60 -1.71 -7.56
CA SER A 157 -2.34 -1.75 -6.83
C SER A 157 -2.30 -2.90 -5.83
N GLU A 158 -3.35 -3.05 -5.03
CA GLU A 158 -3.47 -4.13 -4.05
C GLU A 158 -3.37 -5.49 -4.75
N GLN A 159 -4.12 -5.70 -5.84
CA GLN A 159 -4.04 -6.93 -6.62
C GLN A 159 -2.62 -7.19 -7.15
N ALA A 160 -1.98 -6.17 -7.72
CA ALA A 160 -0.61 -6.30 -8.24
C ALA A 160 0.38 -6.69 -7.15
N CYS A 161 0.24 -6.14 -5.94
CA CYS A 161 1.09 -6.48 -4.80
C CYS A 161 0.82 -7.90 -4.28
N PHE A 162 -0.45 -8.27 -4.08
CA PHE A 162 -0.83 -9.63 -3.67
C PHE A 162 -0.29 -10.70 -4.61
N GLU A 163 -0.36 -10.49 -5.93
CA GLU A 163 0.11 -11.44 -6.93
C GLU A 163 1.64 -11.66 -6.91
N GLN A 164 2.42 -10.67 -6.45
CA GLN A 164 3.89 -10.75 -6.43
C GLN A 164 4.48 -11.22 -5.10
N PHE A 165 3.70 -11.18 -4.02
CA PHE A 165 4.18 -11.48 -2.67
C PHE A 165 4.85 -12.87 -2.56
N GLU A 166 4.19 -13.94 -3.00
CA GLU A 166 4.71 -15.31 -2.85
C GLU A 166 6.01 -15.51 -3.65
N THR A 167 6.12 -14.87 -4.82
CA THR A 167 7.34 -14.89 -5.64
C THR A 167 8.53 -14.27 -4.89
N PHE A 168 8.27 -13.28 -4.04
CA PHE A 168 9.30 -12.63 -3.25
C PHE A 168 9.62 -13.37 -1.95
N VAL A 169 8.62 -13.63 -1.09
CA VAL A 169 8.82 -14.20 0.25
C VAL A 169 9.06 -15.71 0.20
N GLY A 170 8.51 -16.41 -0.79
CA GLY A 170 8.61 -17.87 -0.94
C GLY A 170 7.47 -18.66 -0.29
N VAL A 171 6.52 -17.99 0.37
CA VAL A 171 5.27 -18.56 0.88
C VAL A 171 4.11 -17.63 0.56
N ARG A 172 2.90 -18.19 0.39
CA ARG A 172 1.70 -17.37 0.17
C ARG A 172 1.39 -16.47 1.36
N TRP A 173 0.93 -15.25 1.09
CA TRP A 173 0.60 -14.23 2.10
C TRP A 173 -0.28 -14.76 3.25
N THR A 174 -1.33 -15.55 2.94
CA THR A 174 -2.22 -16.13 3.96
C THR A 174 -1.57 -17.12 4.94
N LEU A 175 -0.33 -17.53 4.70
CA LEU A 175 0.45 -18.42 5.58
C LEU A 175 1.69 -17.73 6.18
N SER A 176 1.91 -16.47 5.83
CA SER A 176 3.07 -15.69 6.22
C SER A 176 2.80 -14.93 7.52
N GLN A 177 3.85 -14.66 8.30
CA GLN A 177 3.81 -13.71 9.42
C GLN A 177 4.07 -12.26 8.98
N LEU A 178 4.48 -12.08 7.73
CA LEU A 178 4.60 -10.79 7.07
C LEU A 178 3.27 -10.42 6.39
N ASP A 179 2.99 -9.12 6.39
CA ASP A 179 1.83 -8.53 5.72
C ASP A 179 2.27 -7.52 4.63
N ILE A 180 1.32 -7.08 3.81
CA ILE A 180 1.54 -6.23 2.63
C ILE A 180 1.05 -4.82 2.92
N ARG A 181 1.94 -3.85 2.76
CA ARG A 181 1.53 -2.45 2.61
C ARG A 181 1.66 -2.05 1.15
N THR A 182 0.58 -1.53 0.61
CA THR A 182 0.49 -1.12 -0.79
C THR A 182 0.43 0.39 -0.88
N TRP A 183 1.24 0.95 -1.77
CA TRP A 183 1.29 2.38 -2.02
C TRP A 183 0.93 2.65 -3.46
N TRP A 184 0.14 3.69 -3.67
CA TRP A 184 -0.33 4.07 -4.99
C TRP A 184 -0.38 5.59 -5.14
N PRO A 185 -0.41 6.10 -6.39
CA PRO A 185 -0.40 7.53 -6.64
C PRO A 185 -1.67 8.19 -6.09
N THR A 186 -1.53 9.38 -5.54
CA THR A 186 -2.66 10.27 -5.25
C THR A 186 -3.09 11.00 -6.52
N GLU A 187 -4.27 11.62 -6.51
CA GLU A 187 -4.67 12.51 -7.62
C GLU A 187 -3.64 13.64 -7.86
N GLU A 188 -3.03 14.13 -6.78
CA GLU A 188 -2.02 15.19 -6.84
C GLU A 188 -0.73 14.73 -7.51
N SER A 189 -0.20 13.54 -7.13
CA SER A 189 1.00 13.00 -7.78
C SER A 189 0.70 12.55 -9.21
N TRP A 190 -0.51 12.06 -9.48
CA TRP A 190 -0.97 11.68 -10.80
C TRP A 190 -0.94 12.83 -11.80
N ALA A 191 -1.31 14.05 -11.37
CA ALA A 191 -1.23 15.27 -12.17
C ALA A 191 0.22 15.61 -12.57
N ARG A 192 1.21 15.12 -11.82
CA ARG A 192 2.65 15.21 -12.13
C ARG A 192 3.20 13.97 -12.84
N ALA A 193 2.31 13.19 -13.46
CA ALA A 193 2.61 11.97 -14.20
C ALA A 193 3.14 10.80 -13.35
N ASP A 194 2.89 10.80 -12.03
CA ASP A 194 3.13 9.63 -11.20
C ASP A 194 2.12 8.52 -11.53
N ARG A 195 2.63 7.32 -11.75
CA ARG A 195 1.86 6.11 -11.98
C ARG A 195 2.34 4.97 -11.09
N LYS A 196 3.29 5.23 -10.19
CA LYS A 196 4.05 4.21 -9.51
C LYS A 196 3.23 3.55 -8.40
N ILE A 197 3.33 2.23 -8.35
CA ILE A 197 2.81 1.34 -7.33
C ILE A 197 4.01 0.71 -6.63
N ILE A 198 4.05 0.81 -5.31
CA ILE A 198 5.11 0.24 -4.49
C ILE A 198 4.46 -0.76 -3.55
N CYS A 199 4.96 -1.98 -3.57
CA CYS A 199 4.52 -3.07 -2.72
C CYS A 199 5.59 -3.32 -1.68
N THR A 200 5.24 -3.22 -0.41
CA THR A 200 6.19 -3.41 0.70
C THR A 200 5.71 -4.51 1.64
N VAL A 201 6.67 -5.24 2.20
CA VAL A 201 6.43 -6.21 3.26
C VAL A 201 6.80 -5.59 4.60
N PHE A 202 6.06 -5.96 5.64
CA PHE A 202 6.34 -5.61 7.04
C PHE A 202 5.91 -6.76 7.95
N SER A 203 6.38 -6.77 9.20
CA SER A 203 5.94 -7.77 10.18
C SER A 203 4.51 -7.47 10.67
N GLU A 204 3.59 -8.43 10.59
CA GLU A 204 2.22 -8.26 11.12
C GLU A 204 2.23 -8.01 12.64
N SER A 205 3.26 -8.51 13.36
CA SER A 205 3.43 -8.26 14.79
C SER A 205 3.86 -6.83 15.12
N GLY A 206 4.26 -6.04 14.12
CA GLY A 206 4.84 -4.70 14.29
C GLY A 206 6.31 -4.71 14.73
N GLU A 207 6.95 -5.88 14.80
CA GLU A 207 8.38 -6.01 15.05
C GLU A 207 9.22 -5.53 13.87
N GLN A 208 10.39 -4.97 14.15
CA GLN A 208 11.34 -4.60 13.09
C GLN A 208 11.87 -5.85 12.39
N LEU A 209 11.96 -5.76 11.08
CA LEU A 209 12.60 -6.74 10.22
C LEU A 209 14.13 -6.61 10.33
N ALA A 210 14.82 -7.72 10.07
CA ALA A 210 16.26 -7.77 9.92
C ALA A 210 16.63 -8.65 8.72
N GLY A 211 17.54 -8.15 7.89
CA GLY A 211 17.83 -8.74 6.58
C GLY A 211 16.71 -8.53 5.56
N THR A 212 16.98 -8.91 4.33
CA THR A 212 15.94 -9.01 3.29
C THR A 212 14.99 -10.17 3.59
N GLN A 213 13.71 -9.95 3.32
CA GLN A 213 12.63 -10.93 3.40
C GLN A 213 12.49 -11.76 2.12
N ARG A 214 13.35 -11.55 1.13
CA ARG A 214 13.40 -12.37 -0.08
C ARG A 214 13.70 -13.83 0.28
N GLY A 215 12.76 -14.71 -0.02
CA GLY A 215 12.89 -16.16 0.22
C GLY A 215 12.96 -16.52 1.71
N SER A 216 12.53 -15.63 2.61
CA SER A 216 12.61 -15.84 4.06
C SER A 216 11.67 -16.96 4.54
N GLN A 217 10.59 -17.24 3.79
CA GLN A 217 9.56 -18.22 4.16
C GLN A 217 8.96 -17.98 5.55
N GLN A 218 8.92 -16.72 6.00
CA GLN A 218 8.36 -16.31 7.29
C GLN A 218 6.83 -16.25 7.28
#